data_AF-A0A8J3VJA1-F1
#
_entry.id   AF-A0A8J3VJA1-F1
#
_cell.length_a   1.000
_cell.length_b   1.000
_cell.length_c   1.000
_cell.angle_alpha   90.00
_cell.angle_beta   90.00
_cell.angle_gamma   90.00
#
_symmetry.space_group_name_H-M   'P 1'
#
loop_
_entity.id
_entity.type
_entity.pdbx_description
1 polymer ?
#
loop_
_entity_poly.entity_id
_entity_poly.type
_entity_poly.pdbx_seq_one_letter_code
_entity_poly.pdbx_strand_id
1 'polypeptide(L)'
;MTDLSTPEVTLDVTESGHTVIYKSYLSSIEEAVEHIRAADTLGLGFQLESYDVSSTEDAGAPRGEFEFTLLGEMPARLETED
;
A
#
# COMPACT_ATOMS: atom_id res chain seq x y z
N MET A 1 37.32 -3.01 -18.94
CA MET A 1 36.23 -3.91 -18.51
C MET A 1 35.30 -3.03 -17.70
N THR A 2 34.26 -2.50 -18.34
CA THR A 2 33.35 -1.54 -17.71
C THR A 2 32.40 -2.34 -16.84
N ASP A 3 32.55 -2.17 -15.53
CA ASP A 3 31.68 -2.75 -14.51
C ASP A 3 30.26 -2.19 -14.71
N LEU A 4 29.34 -3.04 -15.16
CA LEU A 4 27.92 -2.74 -15.22
C LEU A 4 27.39 -2.86 -13.79
N SER A 5 27.41 -1.76 -13.03
CA SER A 5 26.57 -1.66 -11.83
C SER A 5 25.11 -1.71 -12.27
N THR A 6 24.56 -2.92 -12.28
CA THR A 6 23.12 -3.15 -12.37
C THR A 6 22.49 -2.40 -11.20
N PRO A 7 21.49 -1.52 -11.40
CA PRO A 7 20.75 -0.99 -10.28
C PRO A 7 20.11 -2.17 -9.55
N GLU A 8 20.46 -2.37 -8.28
CA GLU A 8 19.75 -3.28 -7.40
C GLU A 8 18.32 -2.75 -7.31
N VAL A 9 17.41 -3.36 -8.07
CA VAL A 9 15.98 -3.13 -7.91
C VAL A 9 15.64 -3.79 -6.59
N THR A 10 15.61 -3.01 -5.51
CA THR A 10 15.04 -3.46 -4.24
C THR A 10 13.55 -3.64 -4.48
N LEU A 11 13.15 -4.88 -4.81
CA LEU A 11 11.75 -5.27 -4.78
C LEU A 11 11.36 -5.29 -3.31
N ASP A 12 10.62 -4.27 -2.87
CA ASP A 12 9.96 -4.31 -1.58
C ASP A 12 8.87 -5.37 -1.65
N VAL A 13 8.86 -6.28 -0.69
CA VAL A 13 7.94 -7.42 -0.64
C VAL A 13 7.14 -7.29 0.64
N THR A 14 5.81 -7.38 0.54
CA THR A 14 4.95 -7.37 1.72
C THR A 14 5.25 -8.56 2.62
N GLU A 15 4.82 -8.52 3.88
CA GLU A 15 4.93 -9.68 4.79
C GLU A 15 4.27 -10.95 4.21
N SER A 16 3.27 -10.76 3.34
CA SER A 16 2.56 -11.82 2.62
C SER A 16 3.28 -12.31 1.35
N GLY A 17 4.47 -11.81 1.04
CA GLY A 17 5.26 -12.23 -0.12
C GLY A 17 4.90 -11.57 -1.44
N HIS A 18 4.06 -10.53 -1.45
CA HIS A 18 3.66 -9.84 -2.69
C HIS A 18 4.63 -8.72 -3.04
N THR A 19 4.98 -8.61 -4.33
CA THR A 19 5.82 -7.51 -4.82
C THR A 19 5.08 -6.18 -4.69
N VAL A 20 5.68 -5.21 -4.01
CA VAL A 20 5.19 -3.85 -3.89
C VAL A 20 5.66 -3.03 -5.09
N ILE A 21 4.71 -2.41 -5.78
CA ILE A 21 4.97 -1.50 -6.90
C ILE A 21 4.96 -0.05 -6.43
N TYR A 22 4.08 0.29 -5.50
CA TYR A 22 3.85 1.66 -5.06
C TYR A 22 3.30 1.68 -3.64
N LYS A 23 3.71 2.67 -2.84
CA LYS A 23 3.21 2.89 -1.48
C LYS A 23 2.94 4.38 -1.28
N SER A 24 1.83 4.73 -0.63
CA SER A 24 1.42 6.10 -0.34
C SER A 24 0.70 6.21 0.98
N TYR A 25 0.90 7.34 1.67
CA TYR A 25 0.17 7.72 2.88
C TYR A 25 -0.93 8.71 2.51
N LEU A 26 -2.15 8.45 2.95
CA LEU A 26 -3.35 9.18 2.57
C LEU A 26 -4.05 9.66 3.84
N SER A 27 -4.43 10.93 3.88
CA SER A 27 -4.99 11.54 5.09
C SER A 27 -6.52 11.55 5.13
N SER A 28 -7.16 10.93 4.13
CA SER A 28 -8.62 10.90 3.95
C SER A 28 -9.08 9.60 3.30
N ILE A 29 -10.26 9.11 3.68
CA ILE A 29 -10.85 7.89 3.11
C ILE A 29 -11.22 8.07 1.62
N GLU A 30 -11.59 9.29 1.22
CA GLU A 30 -11.94 9.61 -0.16
C GLU A 30 -10.75 9.37 -1.09
N GLU A 31 -9.55 9.83 -0.70
CA GLU A 31 -8.31 9.62 -1.42
C GLU A 31 -7.96 8.13 -1.51
N ALA A 32 -8.17 7.36 -0.43
CA ALA A 32 -7.96 5.91 -0.42
C ALA A 32 -8.87 5.19 -1.42
N VAL A 33 -10.16 5.58 -1.48
CA VAL A 33 -11.11 5.01 -2.44
C VAL A 33 -10.71 5.32 -3.88
N GLU A 34 -10.21 6.51 -4.16
CA GLU A 34 -9.71 6.86 -5.50
C GLU A 34 -8.54 5.96 -5.93
N HIS A 35 -7.58 5.71 -5.03
CA HIS A 35 -6.45 4.83 -5.30
C HIS A 35 -6.87 3.37 -5.49
N ILE A 36 -7.84 2.90 -4.70
CA ILE A 36 -8.41 1.55 -4.86
C ILE A 36 -9.07 1.39 -6.23
N ARG A 37 -9.87 2.39 -6.66
CA ARG A 37 -10.51 2.35 -7.99
C ARG A 37 -9.48 2.36 -9.12
N ALA A 38 -8.40 3.11 -8.95
CA ALA A 38 -7.30 3.11 -9.92
C ALA A 38 -6.62 1.74 -9.98
N ALA A 39 -6.33 1.11 -8.84
CA ALA A 39 -5.75 -0.24 -8.78
C ALA A 39 -6.66 -1.28 -9.45
N ASP A 40 -7.96 -1.25 -9.17
CA ASP A 40 -8.97 -2.12 -9.79
C ASP A 40 -9.03 -1.92 -11.31
N THR A 41 -9.04 -0.67 -11.78
CA THR A 41 -9.03 -0.34 -13.22
C THR A 41 -7.80 -0.90 -13.93
N LEU A 42 -6.66 -0.97 -13.23
CA LEU A 42 -5.40 -1.51 -13.75
C LEU A 42 -5.29 -3.04 -13.58
N GLY A 43 -6.25 -3.68 -12.92
CA GLY A 43 -6.23 -5.12 -12.63
C GLY A 43 -5.13 -5.52 -11.63
N LEU A 44 -4.73 -4.60 -10.76
CA LEU A 44 -3.67 -4.80 -9.77
C LEU A 44 -4.24 -5.10 -8.38
N GLY A 45 -3.45 -5.81 -7.57
CA GLY A 45 -3.75 -6.00 -6.16
C GLY A 45 -3.45 -4.74 -5.35
N PHE A 46 -4.09 -4.59 -4.19
CA PHE A 46 -3.75 -3.55 -3.23
C PHE A 46 -3.89 -4.06 -1.79
N GLN A 47 -3.21 -3.38 -0.88
CA GLN A 47 -3.34 -3.49 0.56
C GLN A 47 -3.62 -2.09 1.11
N LEU A 48 -4.65 -1.97 1.96
CA LEU A 48 -5.00 -0.72 2.63
C LEU A 48 -4.96 -0.96 4.13
N GLU A 49 -4.15 -0.19 4.84
CA GLU A 49 -4.04 -0.21 6.29
C GLU A 49 -4.51 1.13 6.83
N SER A 50 -5.33 1.12 7.88
CA SER A 50 -5.75 2.34 8.57
C SER A 50 -5.07 2.42 9.92
N TYR A 51 -4.54 3.59 10.27
CA TYR A 51 -3.92 3.84 11.56
C TYR A 51 -4.38 5.18 12.13
N ASP A 52 -4.35 5.27 13.45
CA ASP A 52 -4.76 6.46 14.17
C ASP A 52 -3.54 7.34 14.46
N VAL A 53 -3.59 8.61 14.07
CA VAL A 53 -2.51 9.57 14.33
C VAL A 53 -2.94 10.54 15.42
N SER A 54 -2.37 10.32 16.60
CA SER A 54 -2.47 11.24 17.73
C SER A 54 -1.31 12.24 17.67
N SER A 55 -1.58 13.49 17.30
CA SER A 55 -0.56 14.55 17.39
C SER A 55 -0.37 14.93 18.85
N THR A 56 0.83 14.74 19.41
CA THR A 56 1.15 15.02 20.83
C THR A 56 0.99 16.51 21.19
N GLU A 57 0.96 17.39 20.18
CA GLU A 57 0.86 18.84 20.34
C GLU A 57 -0.55 19.40 20.05
N ASP A 58 -1.46 18.59 19.50
CA ASP A 58 -2.80 19.02 19.13
C ASP A 58 -3.80 18.36 20.08
N ALA A 59 -4.49 19.16 20.91
CA ALA A 59 -5.58 18.68 21.77
C ALA A 59 -6.86 18.31 20.97
N GLY A 60 -6.69 17.99 19.68
CA GLY A 60 -7.73 17.60 18.76
C GLY A 60 -8.09 16.12 18.88
N ALA A 61 -9.25 15.76 18.30
CA ALA A 61 -9.65 14.36 18.18
C ALA A 61 -8.65 13.60 17.29
N PRO A 62 -8.41 12.31 17.57
CA PRO A 62 -7.54 11.49 16.74
C PRO A 62 -7.98 11.52 15.26
N ARG A 63 -7.01 11.64 14.34
CA ARG A 63 -7.25 11.61 12.90
C ARG A 63 -6.87 10.24 12.34
N GLY A 64 -7.81 9.60 11.66
CA GLY A 64 -7.52 8.38 10.89
C GLY A 64 -6.75 8.71 9.63
N GLU A 65 -5.63 8.03 9.42
CA GLU A 65 -4.85 8.04 8.19
C GLU A 65 -4.79 6.62 7.58
N PHE A 66 -4.37 6.54 6.32
CA PHE A 66 -4.34 5.31 5.56
C PHE A 66 -2.99 5.12 4.87
N GLU A 67 -2.42 3.93 4.98
CA GLU A 67 -1.33 3.48 4.12
C GLU A 67 -1.92 2.64 2.99
N PHE A 68 -1.70 3.08 1.76
CA PHE A 68 -2.07 2.37 0.54
C PHE A 68 -0.84 1.77 -0.10
N THR A 69 -0.86 0.46 -0.32
CA THR A 69 0.21 -0.29 -0.99
C THR A 69 -0.36 -0.97 -2.23
N LEU A 70 0.19 -0.65 -3.41
CA LEU A 70 -0.14 -1.29 -4.68
C LEU A 70 0.77 -2.51 -4.89
N LEU A 71 0.15 -3.63 -5.23
CA LEU A 71 0.80 -4.92 -5.42
C LEU A 71 0.93 -5.21 -6.92
N GLY A 72 2.03 -5.86 -7.31
CA GLY A 72 2.26 -6.26 -8.70
C GLY A 72 1.44 -7.44 -9.20
N GLU A 73 0.75 -8.10 -8.28
CA GLU A 73 -0.19 -9.17 -8.56
C GLU A 73 -1.36 -9.07 -7.58
N MET A 74 -2.53 -9.56 -7.99
CA MET A 74 -3.67 -9.66 -7.08
C MET A 74 -3.35 -10.70 -6.00
N PRO A 75 -3.55 -10.36 -4.70
CA PRO A 75 -3.39 -11.34 -3.65
C PRO A 75 -4.36 -12.49 -3.89
N ALA A 76 -3.88 -13.72 -3.70
CA ALA A 76 -4.73 -14.90 -3.83
C ALA A 76 -5.89 -14.76 -2.85
N ARG A 77 -7.12 -14.84 -3.34
CA ARG A 77 -8.31 -14.84 -2.49
C ARG A 77 -8.24 -16.11 -1.64
N LEU A 78 -7.93 -15.96 -0.35
CA LEU A 78 -8.15 -17.03 0.62
C LEU A 78 -9.65 -17.25 0.70
N GLU A 79 -10.16 -18.24 -0.03
CA GLU A 79 -11.48 -18.80 0.23
C GLU A 79 -11.40 -19.46 1.60
N THR A 80 -11.86 -18.76 2.64
CA THR A 80 -12.03 -19.37 3.94
C THR A 80 -13.13 -20.41 3.81
N GLU A 81 -12.75 -21.69 3.72
CA GLU A 81 -13.66 -22.83 3.82
C GLU A 81 -14.31 -22.77 5.22
N ASP A 82 -15.64 -22.62 5.27
CA ASP A 82 -16.48 -22.75 6.49
C ASP A 82 -16.88 -24.21 6.71
#